data_AF-A0A9E0NBV1-F1
#
_entry.id   AF-A0A9E0NBV1-F1
#
_cell.length_a   1.000
_cell.length_b   1.000
_cell.length_c   1.000
_cell.angle_alpha   90.00
_cell.angle_beta   90.00
_cell.angle_gamma   90.00
#
_symmetry.space_group_name_H-M   'P 1'
#
loop_
_entity.id
_entity.type
_entity.pdbx_description
1 polymer ?
#
loop_
_entity_poly.entity_id
_entity_poly.type
_entity_poly.pdbx_seq_one_letter_code
_entity_poly.pdbx_strand_id
1 'polypeptide(L)'
;MPAPALDQVQHALRQAGAIARPLARAEVAGWIERWKDAFAATGTRLPYLWEAFTAEHAVVAKRDEAQRAYQQAAGEAYDFVALGAAGGWGLEWSGVVLLERGLCDVVIVPTNLSWTLACTHHDHLGPYSAWASQDGGVDA
;
A
#
# COMPACT_ATOMS: atom_id res chain seq x y z
N MET A 1 15.51 -8.27 15.00
CA MET A 1 14.16 -7.75 14.76
C MET A 1 14.27 -6.67 13.71
N PRO A 2 13.57 -6.75 12.56
CA PRO A 2 13.55 -5.66 11.61
C PRO A 2 12.97 -4.40 12.30
N ALA A 3 13.52 -3.24 11.97
CA ALA A 3 13.00 -1.95 12.46
C ALA A 3 11.51 -1.84 12.09
N PRO A 4 10.65 -1.28 12.97
CA PRO A 4 9.24 -1.14 12.67
C PRO A 4 9.07 -0.38 11.35
N ALA A 5 8.22 -0.91 10.46
CA ALA A 5 7.99 -0.41 9.11
C ALA A 5 7.84 1.12 9.03
N LEU A 6 7.24 1.72 10.06
CA LEU A 6 7.07 3.17 10.19
C LEU A 6 8.40 3.94 10.10
N ASP A 7 9.43 3.52 10.83
CA ASP A 7 10.72 4.23 10.87
C ASP A 7 11.41 4.19 9.51
N GLN A 8 11.29 3.06 8.80
CA GLN A 8 11.86 2.88 7.48
C GLN A 8 11.15 3.76 6.44
N VAL A 9 9.82 3.81 6.47
CA VAL A 9 9.04 4.69 5.59
C VAL A 9 9.36 6.15 5.89
N GLN A 10 9.36 6.56 7.17
CA GLN A 10 9.73 7.92 7.55
C GLN A 10 11.15 8.29 7.11
N HIS A 11 12.10 7.37 7.23
CA HIS A 11 13.47 7.59 6.77
C HIS A 11 13.52 7.83 5.25
N ALA A 12 12.87 6.98 4.46
CA ALA A 12 12.82 7.12 3.01
C ALA A 12 12.15 8.44 2.58
N LEU A 13 11.03 8.81 3.20
CA LEU A 13 10.35 10.08 2.94
C LEU A 13 11.27 11.28 3.24
N ARG A 14 12.01 11.26 4.36
CA ARG A 14 12.97 12.32 4.71
C ARG A 14 14.12 12.41 3.71
N GLN A 15 14.69 11.28 3.27
CA GLN A 15 15.76 11.26 2.27
C GLN A 15 15.31 11.85 0.93
N ALA A 16 14.04 11.64 0.56
CA ALA A 16 13.45 12.22 -0.63
C ALA A 16 13.03 13.70 -0.47
N GLY A 17 13.19 14.30 0.72
CA GLY A 17 12.70 15.65 1.00
C GLY A 17 11.18 15.76 1.05
N ALA A 18 10.47 14.62 1.13
CA ALA A 18 9.01 14.58 1.22
C ALA A 18 8.55 14.93 2.64
N ILE A 19 7.50 15.75 2.72
CA ILE A 19 6.86 16.11 3.99
C ILE A 19 5.73 15.11 4.22
N ALA A 20 5.87 14.30 5.27
CA ALA A 20 4.87 13.32 5.66
C ALA A 20 3.99 13.85 6.81
N ARG A 21 2.68 13.66 6.68
CA ARG A 21 1.69 13.92 7.73
C ARG A 21 1.30 12.60 8.40
N PRO A 22 1.50 12.45 9.72
CA PRO A 22 0.94 11.33 10.46
C PRO A 22 -0.59 11.37 10.46
N LEU A 23 -1.21 10.21 10.28
CA LEU A 23 -2.65 10.05 10.33
C LEU A 23 -3.12 9.73 11.76
N ALA A 24 -4.23 10.34 12.18
CA ALA A 24 -4.90 9.97 13.41
C ALA A 24 -5.51 8.56 13.28
N ARG A 25 -5.73 7.89 14.43
CA ARG A 25 -6.29 6.52 14.46
C ARG A 25 -7.60 6.37 13.69
N ALA A 26 -8.49 7.37 13.75
CA ALA A 26 -9.74 7.36 13.01
C ALA A 26 -9.53 7.48 11.48
N GLU A 27 -8.56 8.29 11.05
CA GLU A 27 -8.18 8.40 9.63
C GLU A 27 -7.59 7.08 9.13
N VAL A 28 -6.73 6.43 9.92
CA VAL A 28 -6.17 5.11 9.61
C VAL A 28 -7.29 4.08 9.43
N ALA A 29 -8.25 4.03 10.36
CA ALA A 29 -9.39 3.12 10.25
C ALA A 29 -10.21 3.40 8.97
N GLY A 30 -10.50 4.66 8.66
CA GLY A 30 -11.23 5.03 7.45
C GLY A 30 -10.48 4.71 6.15
N TRP A 31 -9.15 4.79 6.15
CA TRP A 31 -8.33 4.34 5.03
C TRP A 31 -8.36 2.83 4.86
N ILE A 32 -8.26 2.07 5.95
CA ILE A 32 -8.31 0.61 5.92
C ILE A 32 -9.63 0.11 5.34
N GLU A 33 -10.77 0.68 5.76
CA GLU A 33 -12.07 0.27 5.23
C GLU A 33 -12.21 0.59 3.73
N ARG A 34 -11.85 1.80 3.31
CA ARG A 34 -11.84 2.16 1.88
C ARG A 34 -10.92 1.27 1.05
N TRP A 35 -9.75 0.94 1.59
CA TRP A 35 -8.80 0.06 0.94
C TRP A 35 -9.36 -1.36 0.80
N LYS A 36 -10.01 -1.90 1.84
CA LYS A 36 -10.68 -3.20 1.77
C LYS A 36 -11.79 -3.21 0.73
N ASP A 37 -12.61 -2.16 0.67
CA ASP A 37 -13.69 -2.06 -0.31
C ASP A 37 -13.17 -2.07 -1.75
N ALA A 38 -11.98 -1.48 -2.00
CA ALA A 38 -11.38 -1.42 -3.33
C ALA A 38 -10.58 -2.67 -3.73
N PHE A 39 -9.91 -3.33 -2.78
CA PHE A 39 -8.90 -4.34 -3.09
C PHE A 39 -9.07 -5.69 -2.39
N ALA A 40 -9.93 -5.79 -1.37
CA ALA A 40 -10.20 -7.04 -0.68
C ALA A 40 -11.64 -7.51 -0.98
N ALA A 41 -11.87 -8.82 -0.86
CA ALA A 41 -13.24 -9.33 -0.92
C ALA A 41 -14.04 -8.87 0.31
N THR A 42 -15.23 -8.31 0.08
CA THR A 42 -16.14 -7.82 1.13
C THR A 42 -16.36 -8.89 2.21
N GLY A 43 -16.25 -8.50 3.48
CA GLY A 43 -16.47 -9.40 4.62
C GLY A 43 -15.24 -10.22 5.06
N THR A 44 -14.09 -10.05 4.41
CA THR A 44 -12.86 -10.76 4.79
C THR A 44 -12.22 -10.13 6.04
N ARG A 45 -11.98 -10.96 7.06
CA ARG A 45 -11.17 -10.58 8.22
C ARG A 45 -9.70 -10.79 7.90
N LEU A 46 -8.97 -9.70 7.71
CA LEU A 46 -7.54 -9.70 7.44
C LEU A 46 -6.80 -9.23 8.71
N PRO A 47 -6.18 -10.13 9.50
CA PRO A 47 -5.27 -9.72 10.58
C PRO A 47 -4.11 -8.87 10.06
N TYR A 48 -3.70 -9.06 8.80
CA TYR A 48 -2.77 -8.17 8.10
C TYR A 48 -3.30 -7.80 6.71
N LEU A 49 -3.23 -6.52 6.34
CA LEU A 49 -3.74 -6.04 5.05
C LEU A 49 -3.11 -6.77 3.84
N TRP A 50 -1.84 -7.15 3.94
CA TRP A 50 -1.16 -7.86 2.85
C TRP A 50 -1.74 -9.27 2.58
N GLU A 51 -2.52 -9.84 3.49
CA GLU A 51 -3.12 -11.16 3.29
C GLU A 51 -4.14 -11.18 2.14
N ALA A 52 -4.72 -10.03 1.77
CA ALA A 52 -5.58 -9.93 0.59
C ALA A 52 -4.86 -10.35 -0.71
N PHE A 53 -3.54 -10.18 -0.78
CA PHE A 53 -2.73 -10.46 -1.96
C PHE A 53 -2.23 -11.90 -2.00
N THR A 54 -2.03 -12.52 -0.83
CA THR A 54 -1.45 -13.87 -0.72
C THR A 54 -2.49 -14.97 -0.81
N ALA A 55 -3.77 -14.67 -0.56
CA ALA A 55 -4.87 -15.63 -0.56
C ALA A 55 -5.63 -15.72 -1.91
N GLU A 56 -5.01 -15.31 -3.02
CA GLU A 56 -5.59 -15.32 -4.38
C GLU A 56 -6.86 -14.47 -4.54
N HIS A 57 -7.09 -13.51 -3.63
CA HIS A 57 -8.25 -12.62 -3.70
C HIS A 57 -8.07 -11.41 -4.65
N ALA A 58 -6.89 -11.28 -5.28
CA ALA A 58 -6.60 -10.25 -6.27
C ALA A 58 -5.67 -10.78 -7.38
N VAL A 59 -5.79 -10.25 -8.60
CA VAL A 59 -4.78 -10.44 -9.66
C VAL A 59 -3.60 -9.53 -9.32
N VAL A 60 -2.47 -10.13 -8.95
CA VAL A 60 -1.32 -9.40 -8.42
C VAL A 60 -0.10 -9.52 -9.33
N ALA A 61 0.53 -8.39 -9.62
CA ALA A 61 1.93 -8.40 -10.07
C ALA A 61 2.83 -8.60 -8.84
N LYS A 62 3.95 -9.30 -9.01
CA LYS A 62 4.86 -9.64 -7.89
C LYS A 62 6.26 -9.07 -8.11
N ARG A 63 6.96 -8.77 -7.02
CA ARG A 63 8.39 -8.44 -6.98
C ARG A 63 8.77 -7.31 -7.95
N ASP A 64 9.65 -7.57 -8.91
CA ASP A 64 10.19 -6.57 -9.84
C ASP A 64 9.12 -6.01 -10.78
N GLU A 65 8.02 -6.73 -11.00
CA GLU A 65 6.89 -6.22 -11.79
C GLU A 65 6.07 -5.22 -10.96
N ALA A 66 5.78 -5.54 -9.70
CA ALA A 66 5.12 -4.64 -8.77
C ALA A 66 5.96 -3.38 -8.49
N GLN A 67 7.28 -3.53 -8.36
CA GLN A 67 8.19 -2.38 -8.20
C GLN A 67 8.20 -1.49 -9.44
N ARG A 68 8.23 -2.08 -10.65
CA ARG A 68 8.17 -1.31 -11.90
C ARG A 68 6.82 -0.62 -12.09
N ALA A 69 5.73 -1.31 -11.77
CA ALA A 69 4.39 -0.74 -11.74
C ALA A 69 4.31 0.45 -10.78
N TYR A 70 4.84 0.30 -9.57
CA TYR A 70 4.95 1.39 -8.59
C TYR A 70 5.74 2.57 -9.15
N GLN A 71 6.90 2.32 -9.75
CA GLN A 71 7.74 3.37 -10.34
C GLN A 71 7.06 4.10 -11.50
N GLN A 72 6.35 3.36 -12.36
CA GLN A 72 5.61 3.93 -13.48
C GLN A 72 4.40 4.74 -13.01
N ALA A 73 3.59 4.17 -12.13
CA ALA A 73 2.40 4.82 -11.60
C ALA A 73 2.75 6.00 -10.69
N ALA A 74 3.83 5.90 -9.93
CA ALA A 74 4.27 7.03 -9.11
C ALA A 74 4.71 8.21 -9.97
N GLY A 75 5.12 8.04 -11.23
CA GLY A 75 5.39 9.17 -12.13
C GLY A 75 4.20 10.13 -12.34
N GLU A 76 3.00 9.75 -11.91
CA GLU A 76 1.81 10.58 -11.87
C GLU A 76 1.73 11.32 -10.51
N ALA A 77 1.26 12.57 -10.51
CA ALA A 77 1.23 13.43 -9.33
C ALA A 77 0.18 12.98 -8.30
N TYR A 78 0.50 11.91 -7.57
CA TYR A 78 -0.35 11.35 -6.52
C TYR A 78 0.02 11.90 -5.14
N ASP A 79 -1.03 12.03 -4.32
CA ASP A 79 -0.89 11.92 -2.88
C ASP A 79 -0.96 10.43 -2.52
N PHE A 80 -0.11 10.03 -1.58
CA PHE A 80 0.05 8.65 -1.16
C PHE A 80 -0.27 8.50 0.31
N VAL A 81 -0.74 7.30 0.65
CA VAL A 81 -0.94 6.87 2.02
C VAL A 81 -0.22 5.54 2.24
N ALA A 82 0.59 5.49 3.30
CA ALA A 82 1.14 4.25 3.83
C ALA A 82 0.35 3.85 5.08
N LEU A 83 0.00 2.57 5.17
CA LEU A 83 -0.68 1.95 6.29
C LEU A 83 0.19 0.81 6.82
N GLY A 84 0.39 0.76 8.13
CA GLY A 84 0.96 -0.44 8.74
C GLY A 84 0.04 -1.64 8.48
N ALA A 85 0.60 -2.80 8.11
CA ALA A 85 -0.21 -3.96 7.73
C ALA A 85 -1.15 -4.45 8.84
N ALA A 86 -0.80 -4.24 10.11
CA ALA A 86 -1.66 -4.55 11.27
C ALA A 86 -2.65 -3.43 11.64
N GLY A 87 -2.69 -2.32 10.88
CA GLY A 87 -3.63 -1.22 11.06
C GLY A 87 -3.33 -0.25 12.23
N GLY A 88 -2.09 -0.21 12.72
CA GLY A 88 -1.71 0.58 13.90
C GLY A 88 -1.22 2.01 13.63
N TRP A 89 -0.87 2.34 12.39
CA TRP A 89 -0.33 3.64 12.02
C TRP A 89 -0.61 3.95 10.54
N GLY A 90 -0.57 5.23 10.19
CA GLY A 90 -0.59 5.68 8.80
C GLY A 90 0.16 6.98 8.59
N LEU A 91 0.69 7.15 7.39
CA LEU A 91 1.36 8.37 6.92
C LEU A 91 0.76 8.77 5.59
N GLU A 92 0.61 10.07 5.37
CA GLU A 92 0.22 10.65 4.09
C GLU A 92 1.32 11.59 3.59
N TRP A 93 1.61 11.58 2.29
CA TRP A 93 2.57 12.50 1.67
C TRP A 93 2.22 12.74 0.20
N SER A 94 2.78 13.81 -0.37
CA SER A 94 2.65 14.13 -1.80
C SER A 94 3.93 13.78 -2.56
N GLY A 95 3.76 13.31 -3.79
CA GLY A 95 4.86 13.09 -4.71
C GLY A 95 5.59 11.75 -4.57
N VAL A 96 6.47 11.49 -5.52
CA VAL A 96 7.11 10.18 -5.71
C VAL A 96 8.21 9.98 -4.69
N VAL A 97 8.02 9.00 -3.82
CA VAL A 97 9.12 8.49 -3.01
C VAL A 97 9.40 7.06 -3.44
N LEU A 98 10.58 6.84 -4.03
CA LEU A 98 11.06 5.50 -4.31
C LEU A 98 11.41 4.84 -2.99
N LEU A 99 10.58 3.90 -2.59
CA LEU A 99 10.83 3.15 -1.38
C LEU A 99 11.83 2.04 -1.66
N GLU A 100 12.84 1.92 -0.77
CA GLU A 100 13.92 0.97 -0.93
C GLU A 100 13.45 -0.49 -0.74
N ARG A 101 14.25 -1.43 -1.26
CA ARG A 101 14.07 -2.86 -1.00
C ARG A 101 14.24 -3.11 0.50
N GLY A 102 13.33 -3.88 1.10
CA GLY A 102 13.38 -4.26 2.51
C GLY A 102 12.30 -3.64 3.39
N LEU A 103 11.43 -2.79 2.84
CA LEU A 103 10.17 -2.47 3.49
C LEU A 103 9.35 -3.74 3.69
N CYS A 104 8.81 -3.88 4.89
CA CYS A 104 8.00 -5.01 5.30
C CYS A 104 6.80 -4.50 6.09
N ASP A 105 5.70 -5.24 6.03
CA ASP A 105 4.47 -4.99 6.80
C ASP A 105 3.86 -3.60 6.61
N VAL A 106 3.85 -3.14 5.36
CA VAL A 106 3.25 -1.86 4.97
C VAL A 106 2.46 -2.02 3.67
N VAL A 107 1.33 -1.32 3.59
CA VAL A 107 0.55 -1.15 2.37
C VAL A 107 0.61 0.32 1.96
N ILE A 108 0.89 0.59 0.69
CA ILE A 108 0.96 1.92 0.10
C ILE A 108 -0.12 2.03 -0.96
N VAL A 109 -0.86 3.12 -0.96
CA VAL A 109 -1.99 3.35 -1.86
C VAL A 109 -2.02 4.84 -2.24
N PRO A 110 -2.28 5.20 -3.51
CA PRO A 110 -2.60 6.58 -3.87
C PRO A 110 -3.97 6.96 -3.31
N THR A 111 -4.21 8.25 -3.09
CA THR A 111 -5.44 8.72 -2.44
C THR A 111 -6.72 8.45 -3.22
N ASN A 112 -6.59 8.21 -4.53
CA ASN A 112 -7.69 7.81 -5.42
C ASN A 112 -7.94 6.29 -5.46
N LEU A 113 -7.15 5.49 -4.74
CA LEU A 113 -7.26 4.01 -4.71
C LEU A 113 -7.13 3.34 -6.08
N SER A 114 -6.43 3.93 -7.05
CA SER A 114 -6.31 3.34 -8.40
C SER A 114 -5.47 2.05 -8.44
N TRP A 115 -4.53 1.91 -7.52
CA TRP A 115 -3.71 0.71 -7.32
C TRP A 115 -3.24 0.64 -5.87
N THR A 116 -2.65 -0.47 -5.45
CA THR A 116 -2.06 -0.62 -4.12
C THR A 116 -0.79 -1.43 -4.21
N LEU A 117 0.16 -1.15 -3.31
CA LEU A 117 1.41 -1.90 -3.16
C LEU A 117 1.49 -2.45 -1.74
N ALA A 118 1.67 -3.75 -1.57
CA ALA A 118 1.88 -4.37 -0.26
C ALA A 118 3.29 -4.94 -0.15
N CYS A 119 4.05 -4.46 0.83
CA CYS A 119 5.39 -4.95 1.16
C CYS A 119 5.29 -5.81 2.42
N THR A 120 5.86 -7.02 2.41
CA THR A 120 5.68 -8.03 3.48
C THR A 120 7.03 -8.56 3.99
N HIS A 121 7.13 -8.92 5.27
CA HIS A 121 8.33 -9.56 5.83
C HIS A 121 8.48 -11.04 5.47
N HIS A 122 7.53 -11.61 4.73
CA HIS A 122 7.68 -12.95 4.20
C HIS A 122 8.66 -12.86 3.01
N ASP A 123 9.96 -13.00 3.34
CA ASP A 123 11.22 -12.78 2.59
C ASP A 123 11.33 -13.38 1.17
N HIS A 124 10.24 -13.83 0.56
CA HIS A 124 10.22 -14.48 -0.75
C HIS A 124 9.22 -13.89 -1.74
N LEU A 125 8.47 -12.83 -1.41
CA LEU A 125 7.38 -12.40 -2.31
C LEU A 125 7.51 -10.97 -2.85
N GLY A 126 8.49 -10.19 -2.36
CA GLY A 126 8.67 -8.80 -2.79
C GLY A 126 7.38 -7.99 -2.61
N PRO A 127 7.31 -6.76 -3.15
CA PRO A 127 6.04 -6.06 -3.16
C PRO A 127 5.03 -6.81 -4.03
N TYR A 128 3.78 -6.81 -3.60
CA TYR A 128 2.62 -7.15 -4.42
C TYR A 128 1.97 -5.87 -4.89
N SER A 129 1.52 -5.80 -6.15
CA SER A 129 0.64 -4.72 -6.58
C SER A 129 -0.66 -5.25 -7.16
N ALA A 130 -1.75 -4.58 -6.84
CA ALA A 130 -3.06 -4.79 -7.43
C ALA A 130 -3.60 -3.46 -7.95
N TRP A 131 -4.43 -3.52 -8.98
CA TRP A 131 -5.17 -2.37 -9.49
C TRP A 131 -6.63 -2.51 -9.06
N ALA A 132 -7.30 -1.39 -8.80
CA ALA A 132 -8.72 -1.45 -8.55
C ALA A 132 -9.39 -2.00 -9.81
N SER A 133 -10.26 -3.00 -9.65
CA SER A 133 -11.03 -3.51 -10.79
C SER A 133 -11.79 -2.33 -11.40
N GLN A 134 -11.65 -2.09 -12.70
CA GLN A 134 -12.45 -1.10 -13.42
C GLN A 134 -13.92 -1.53 -13.59
N ASP A 135 -14.39 -2.50 -12.80
CA ASP A 135 -15.74 -3.05 -12.85
C ASP A 135 -16.73 -2.16 -12.10
N GLY A 136 -16.82 -0.91 -12.57
CA GLY A 136 -18.07 -0.15 -12.61
C GLY A 136 -18.83 -0.37 -13.92
N GLY A 137 -18.44 -1.37 -14.71
CA GLY A 137 -19.16 -1.82 -15.89
C GLY A 137 -20.46 -2.53 -15.51
N VAL A 138 -21.49 -1.75 -15.23
CA VAL A 138 -22.85 -2.14 -15.60
C VAL A 138 -22.90 -2.20 -17.13
N ASP A 139 -22.88 -3.40 -17.68
CA ASP A 139 -23.35 -3.78 -19.03
C ASP A 139 -23.23 -5.33 -19.11
N ALA A 140 -24.22 -6.15 -19.47
CA ALA A 140 -25.61 -5.99 -19.88
C ALA A 140 -26.33 -7.34 -19.68
#